data_AF-A0A1M3THB4-F1
#
_entry.id   AF-A0A1M3THB4-F1
#
_cell.length_a   1.000
_cell.length_b   1.000
_cell.length_c   1.000
_cell.angle_alpha   90.00
_cell.angle_beta   90.00
_cell.angle_gamma   90.00
#
_symmetry.space_group_name_H-M   'P 1'
#
loop_
_entity.id
_entity.type
_entity.pdbx_description
1 polymer ?
#
loop_
_entity_poly.entity_id
_entity_poly.type
_entity_poly.pdbx_seq_one_letter_code
_entity_poly.pdbx_strand_id
1 'polypeptide(L)'
;MPLPKMWAIFLPILLLQLLIFPTVNAGHPEWEHARFMLPEWLSVKPVEPWGRLWPDKTIKLCYESEATWRKYHKYFRSAMRLWYAAGLPEDFKVREIGADGCQNMPHEKLLVIDTPELFATDVGLPTLSYLNSNNNPNPQRPAMWVSLYYRDSEAFRVATFAHELAHSFGVQHEHQNPYYWIPGRQVFAFNCDQLKGFTELTQGMSQERIWGENGLCKSFTAARAVGFPSMDYLPMPFDEVMSPHGIWSNRATVDFDSIMLYGSHLGGQFDVSVVISLADGTIFQETTEPSVEDVDGLKLLYTTVYGIPLRTLYNDPRSPYFSTFRMYAGCST
;
A
#
# COMPACT_ATOMS: atom_id res chain seq x y z
N MET A 1 31.70 -23.21 52.01
CA MET A 1 30.49 -23.05 52.86
C MET A 1 29.64 -24.30 52.73
N PRO A 2 29.04 -24.83 53.81
CA PRO A 2 28.21 -26.02 53.72
C PRO A 2 27.00 -25.74 52.84
N LEU A 3 26.77 -26.61 51.84
CA LEU A 3 25.64 -26.59 50.88
C LEU A 3 24.29 -26.11 51.47
N PRO A 4 23.88 -26.48 52.71
CA PRO A 4 22.62 -26.00 53.29
C PRO A 4 22.55 -24.47 53.54
N LYS A 5 23.67 -23.77 53.73
CA LYS A 5 23.66 -22.31 53.95
C LYS A 5 23.45 -21.52 52.66
N MET A 6 23.79 -22.10 51.51
CA MET A 6 23.61 -21.46 50.21
C MET A 6 22.13 -21.42 49.82
N TRP A 7 21.41 -22.53 50.02
CA TRP A 7 19.97 -22.61 49.76
C TRP A 7 19.15 -21.69 50.66
N ALA A 8 19.56 -21.48 51.91
CA ALA A 8 18.89 -20.54 52.82
C ALA A 8 18.95 -19.07 52.35
N ILE A 9 19.92 -18.71 51.49
CA ILE A 9 20.05 -17.36 50.92
C ILE A 9 19.41 -17.29 49.54
N PHE A 10 19.61 -18.31 48.70
CA PHE A 10 19.06 -18.30 47.33
C PHE A 10 17.55 -18.51 47.27
N LEU A 11 16.97 -19.32 48.17
CA LEU A 11 15.54 -19.59 48.18
C LEU A 11 14.69 -18.32 48.45
N PRO A 12 14.99 -17.48 49.46
CA PRO A 12 14.24 -16.24 49.65
C PRO A 12 14.46 -15.24 48.51
N ILE A 13 15.63 -15.19 47.87
CA ILE A 13 15.86 -14.33 46.69
C ILE A 13 15.02 -14.80 45.50
N LEU A 14 14.96 -16.11 45.25
CA LEU A 14 14.13 -16.69 44.20
C LEU A 14 12.63 -16.47 44.48
N LEU A 15 12.20 -16.63 45.73
CA LEU A 15 10.84 -16.32 46.16
C LEU A 15 10.50 -14.83 46.05
N LEU A 16 11.48 -13.94 46.31
CA LEU A 16 11.31 -12.50 46.11
C LEU A 16 11.19 -12.14 44.62
N GLN A 17 11.94 -12.83 43.74
CA GLN A 17 11.80 -12.67 42.29
C GLN A 17 10.44 -13.15 41.76
N LEU A 18 9.85 -14.17 42.39
CA LEU A 18 8.46 -14.61 42.12
C LEU A 18 7.39 -13.65 42.69
N LEU A 19 7.74 -12.71 43.56
CA LEU A 19 6.85 -11.62 44.00
C LEU A 19 6.97 -10.38 43.10
N ILE A 20 8.02 -10.31 42.28
CA ILE A 20 8.23 -9.29 41.24
C ILE A 20 7.90 -9.91 39.87
N PHE A 21 6.80 -10.65 39.76
CA PHE A 21 6.17 -10.72 38.46
C PHE A 21 5.75 -9.28 38.14
N PRO A 22 6.15 -8.68 37.00
CA PRO A 22 5.33 -7.61 36.47
C PRO A 22 3.94 -8.21 36.42
N THR A 23 2.95 -7.54 37.02
CA THR A 23 1.57 -7.79 36.67
C THR A 23 1.46 -7.46 35.20
N VAL A 24 1.81 -8.43 34.35
CA VAL A 24 1.37 -8.46 32.97
C VAL A 24 -0.13 -8.40 33.13
N ASN A 25 -0.72 -7.31 32.68
CA ASN A 25 -2.12 -6.98 32.88
C ASN A 25 -2.98 -7.89 31.96
N ALA A 26 -2.76 -9.20 32.04
CA ALA A 26 -3.59 -10.23 31.44
C ALA A 26 -4.95 -10.13 32.13
N GLY A 27 -5.96 -9.73 31.38
CA GLY A 27 -7.27 -9.32 31.89
C GLY A 27 -7.64 -7.87 31.64
N HIS A 28 -6.71 -6.99 31.25
CA HIS A 28 -7.07 -5.63 30.86
C HIS A 28 -7.71 -5.66 29.47
N PRO A 29 -8.89 -5.05 29.25
CA PRO A 29 -9.58 -5.09 27.95
C PRO A 29 -8.66 -4.66 26.80
N GLU A 30 -7.81 -3.65 27.00
CA GLU A 30 -6.87 -3.22 25.95
C GLU A 30 -5.82 -4.27 25.58
N TRP A 31 -5.43 -5.17 26.49
CA TRP A 31 -4.47 -6.24 26.22
C TRP A 31 -5.13 -7.53 25.73
N GLU A 32 -6.34 -7.83 26.21
CA GLU A 32 -7.11 -8.99 25.72
C GLU A 32 -7.75 -8.75 24.35
N HIS A 33 -7.99 -7.48 24.00
CA HIS A 33 -8.42 -7.05 22.66
C HIS A 33 -7.28 -6.54 21.78
N ALA A 34 -6.04 -6.45 22.30
CA ALA A 34 -4.84 -6.27 21.48
C ALA A 34 -4.49 -7.57 20.75
N ARG A 35 -5.45 -8.12 20.00
CA ARG A 35 -5.10 -8.85 18.80
C ARG A 35 -4.61 -7.79 17.84
N PHE A 36 -3.30 -7.72 17.64
CA PHE A 36 -2.76 -7.09 16.44
C PHE A 36 -3.30 -7.91 15.27
N MET A 37 -4.48 -7.52 14.76
CA MET A 37 -5.01 -8.09 13.53
C MET A 37 -4.08 -7.59 12.44
N LEU A 38 -3.09 -8.41 12.11
CA LEU A 38 -2.31 -8.24 10.90
C LEU A 38 -3.31 -8.31 9.73
N PRO A 39 -3.20 -7.43 8.73
CA PRO A 39 -4.06 -7.52 7.56
C PRO A 39 -3.86 -8.89 6.90
N GLU A 40 -4.85 -9.38 6.17
CA GLU A 40 -4.71 -10.60 5.35
C GLU A 40 -3.97 -10.30 4.04
N TRP A 41 -3.53 -9.03 3.86
CA TRP A 41 -2.92 -8.55 2.63
C TRP A 41 -1.86 -7.46 2.83
N LEU A 42 -0.90 -7.34 1.92
CA LEU A 42 0.12 -6.28 1.95
C LEU A 42 -0.53 -4.90 1.74
N SER A 43 -0.48 -4.05 2.76
CA SER A 43 -1.24 -2.80 2.78
C SER A 43 -0.49 -1.65 3.44
N VAL A 44 -1.00 -0.44 3.26
CA VAL A 44 -0.54 0.75 4.00
C VAL A 44 -0.69 0.54 5.51
N LYS A 45 0.13 1.23 6.31
CA LYS A 45 -0.05 1.32 7.77
C LYS A 45 -0.99 2.47 8.12
N PRO A 46 -2.30 2.23 8.39
CA PRO A 46 -3.27 3.31 8.60
C PRO A 46 -3.05 4.09 9.91
N VAL A 47 -2.29 3.52 10.85
CA VAL A 47 -1.90 4.18 12.11
C VAL A 47 -0.75 5.16 11.94
N GLU A 48 0.01 5.01 10.86
CA GLU A 48 1.19 5.81 10.64
C GLU A 48 0.85 7.13 9.94
N PRO A 49 1.58 8.22 10.23
CA PRO A 49 1.34 9.52 9.62
C PRO A 49 1.44 9.55 8.10
N TRP A 50 1.95 8.50 7.46
CA TRP A 50 2.18 8.39 6.01
C TRP A 50 1.24 7.41 5.26
N GLY A 51 0.27 6.77 5.93
CA GLY A 51 -0.80 6.03 5.25
C GLY A 51 -2.16 6.27 5.91
N ARG A 52 -3.19 6.64 5.13
CA ARG A 52 -4.58 6.70 5.61
C ARG A 52 -5.50 5.91 4.69
N LEU A 53 -6.64 5.49 5.22
CA LEU A 53 -7.72 4.89 4.46
C LEU A 53 -8.82 5.91 4.15
N TRP A 54 -9.62 5.62 3.14
CA TRP A 54 -10.74 6.48 2.76
C TRP A 54 -11.86 6.40 3.81
N PRO A 55 -12.35 7.55 4.32
CA PRO A 55 -13.50 7.55 5.22
C PRO A 55 -14.72 6.82 4.63
N ASP A 56 -15.40 6.06 5.48
CA ASP A 56 -16.62 5.32 5.12
C ASP A 56 -16.44 4.41 3.88
N LYS A 57 -15.23 3.86 3.69
CA LYS A 57 -14.87 2.99 2.55
C LYS A 57 -15.21 3.63 1.19
N THR A 58 -15.17 4.97 1.12
CA THR A 58 -15.66 5.73 -0.03
C THR A 58 -14.56 6.56 -0.67
N ILE A 59 -14.14 6.16 -1.87
CA ILE A 59 -13.24 6.97 -2.71
C ILE A 59 -14.08 8.03 -3.43
N LYS A 60 -13.78 9.31 -3.22
CA LYS A 60 -14.41 10.40 -3.97
C LYS A 60 -13.61 10.65 -5.25
N LEU A 61 -14.19 10.38 -6.42
CA LEU A 61 -13.52 10.62 -7.71
C LEU A 61 -13.80 12.00 -8.27
N CYS A 62 -12.74 12.58 -8.82
CA CYS A 62 -12.78 13.72 -9.71
C CYS A 62 -11.98 13.47 -10.96
N TYR A 63 -12.31 14.20 -12.01
CA TYR A 63 -11.60 14.13 -13.28
C TYR A 63 -11.01 15.52 -13.56
N GLU A 64 -9.83 15.57 -14.17
CA GLU A 64 -9.21 16.84 -14.55
C GLU A 64 -10.04 17.63 -15.57
N SER A 65 -10.87 16.93 -16.36
CA SER A 65 -11.71 17.52 -17.41
C SER A 65 -12.94 16.66 -17.69
N GLU A 66 -13.93 17.24 -18.38
CA GLU A 66 -15.09 16.50 -18.87
C GLU A 66 -14.70 15.44 -19.91
N ALA A 67 -13.66 15.69 -20.72
CA ALA A 67 -13.15 14.71 -21.68
C ALA A 67 -12.60 13.47 -20.96
N THR A 68 -11.83 13.67 -19.89
CA THR A 68 -11.31 12.61 -19.02
C THR A 68 -12.46 11.83 -18.38
N TRP A 69 -13.51 12.52 -17.90
CA TRP A 69 -14.72 11.86 -17.40
C TRP A 69 -15.39 10.98 -18.46
N ARG A 70 -15.66 11.52 -19.66
CA ARG A 70 -16.30 10.77 -20.76
C ARG A 70 -15.51 9.53 -21.15
N LYS A 71 -14.17 9.62 -21.11
CA LYS A 71 -13.25 8.52 -21.44
C LYS A 71 -13.27 7.41 -20.39
N TYR A 72 -13.30 7.76 -19.09
CA TYR A 72 -12.97 6.81 -18.04
C TYR A 72 -14.10 6.38 -17.11
N HIS A 73 -15.18 7.16 -16.99
CA HIS A 73 -16.18 6.93 -15.94
C HIS A 73 -16.85 5.55 -15.96
N LYS A 74 -16.98 4.92 -17.15
CA LYS A 74 -17.54 3.58 -17.29
C LYS A 74 -16.61 2.50 -16.75
N TYR A 75 -15.29 2.66 -16.89
CA TYR A 75 -14.32 1.68 -16.41
C TYR A 75 -14.33 1.61 -14.89
N PHE A 76 -14.40 2.74 -14.18
CA PHE A 76 -14.54 2.73 -12.71
C PHE A 76 -15.80 2.01 -12.22
N ARG A 77 -16.92 2.17 -12.94
CA ARG A 77 -18.17 1.43 -12.60
C ARG A 77 -18.03 -0.06 -12.86
N SER A 78 -17.42 -0.45 -13.98
CA SER A 78 -17.17 -1.85 -14.31
C SER A 78 -16.16 -2.49 -13.35
N ALA A 79 -15.12 -1.77 -12.96
CA ALA A 79 -14.12 -2.20 -12.00
C ALA A 79 -14.74 -2.48 -10.62
N MET A 80 -15.57 -1.56 -10.11
CA MET A 80 -16.30 -1.83 -8.86
C MET A 80 -17.27 -3.01 -8.97
N ARG A 81 -17.86 -3.25 -10.16
CA ARG A 81 -18.69 -4.44 -10.38
C ARG A 81 -17.88 -5.74 -10.31
N LEU A 82 -16.62 -5.74 -10.78
CA LEU A 82 -15.73 -6.89 -10.60
C LEU A 82 -15.49 -7.16 -9.11
N TRP A 83 -15.18 -6.13 -8.33
CA TRP A 83 -15.02 -6.24 -6.88
C TRP A 83 -16.28 -6.77 -6.17
N TYR A 84 -17.46 -6.26 -6.52
CA TYR A 84 -18.72 -6.77 -5.97
C TYR A 84 -19.01 -8.22 -6.39
N ALA A 85 -18.69 -8.58 -7.63
CA ALA A 85 -18.84 -9.95 -8.11
C ALA A 85 -17.91 -10.93 -7.38
N ALA A 86 -16.72 -10.48 -6.99
CA ALA A 86 -15.79 -11.23 -6.14
C ALA A 86 -16.21 -11.30 -4.66
N GLY A 87 -17.25 -10.55 -4.25
CA GLY A 87 -17.82 -10.60 -2.90
C GLY A 87 -17.44 -9.44 -1.98
N LEU A 88 -16.89 -8.35 -2.52
CA LEU A 88 -16.70 -7.12 -1.75
C LEU A 88 -18.07 -6.49 -1.41
N PRO A 89 -18.33 -6.11 -0.14
CA PRO A 89 -19.60 -5.49 0.22
C PRO A 89 -19.83 -4.13 -0.47
N GLU A 90 -21.07 -3.82 -0.84
CA GLU A 90 -21.43 -2.56 -1.54
C GLU A 90 -21.26 -1.27 -0.71
N ASP A 91 -20.85 -1.39 0.57
CA ASP A 91 -20.48 -0.22 1.36
C ASP A 91 -19.08 0.31 1.00
N PHE A 92 -18.22 -0.52 0.41
CA PHE A 92 -17.06 -0.08 -0.36
C PHE A 92 -17.52 0.51 -1.67
N LYS A 93 -17.20 1.78 -1.93
CA LYS A 93 -17.74 2.46 -3.10
C LYS A 93 -16.85 3.55 -3.64
N VAL A 94 -17.05 3.82 -4.91
CA VAL A 94 -16.43 4.90 -5.66
C VAL A 94 -17.53 5.88 -6.03
N ARG A 95 -17.38 7.14 -5.61
CA ARG A 95 -18.39 8.20 -5.82
C ARG A 95 -17.80 9.36 -6.60
N GLU A 96 -18.31 9.56 -7.82
CA GLU A 96 -18.03 10.76 -8.61
C GLU A 96 -18.60 11.99 -7.87
N ILE A 97 -17.80 13.05 -7.72
CA ILE A 97 -18.25 14.33 -7.14
C ILE A 97 -18.27 15.43 -8.20
N GLY A 98 -19.13 16.43 -8.01
CA GLY A 98 -19.26 17.56 -8.94
C GLY A 98 -18.06 18.52 -8.92
N ALA A 99 -18.02 19.45 -9.88
CA ALA A 99 -16.93 20.40 -10.05
C ALA A 99 -16.58 21.18 -8.77
N ASP A 100 -17.59 21.64 -8.01
CA ASP A 100 -17.37 22.34 -6.74
C ASP A 100 -16.67 21.45 -5.71
N GLY A 101 -17.08 20.19 -5.62
CA GLY A 101 -16.42 19.21 -4.76
C GLY A 101 -14.97 18.96 -5.21
N CYS A 102 -14.74 18.92 -6.52
CA CYS A 102 -13.41 18.77 -7.08
C CYS A 102 -12.47 19.94 -6.77
N GLN A 103 -12.98 21.17 -6.73
CA GLN A 103 -12.17 22.36 -6.45
C GLN A 103 -11.94 22.57 -4.95
N ASN A 104 -12.99 22.35 -4.14
CA ASN A 104 -12.97 22.69 -2.72
C ASN A 104 -12.39 21.59 -1.82
N MET A 105 -12.33 20.34 -2.30
CA MET A 105 -11.81 19.19 -1.54
C MET A 105 -10.57 18.52 -2.16
N PRO A 106 -9.48 19.26 -2.49
CA PRO A 106 -8.36 18.72 -3.27
C PRO A 106 -7.57 17.60 -2.58
N HIS A 107 -7.65 17.47 -1.25
CA HIS A 107 -6.95 16.45 -0.47
C HIS A 107 -7.87 15.36 0.10
N GLU A 108 -9.17 15.40 -0.22
CA GLU A 108 -10.15 14.39 0.20
C GLU A 108 -10.82 13.71 -0.99
N LYS A 109 -10.13 13.71 -2.13
CA LYS A 109 -10.58 13.15 -3.40
C LYS A 109 -9.41 12.54 -4.15
N LEU A 110 -9.70 11.62 -5.05
CA LEU A 110 -8.76 11.09 -6.01
C LEU A 110 -8.99 11.79 -7.35
N LEU A 111 -7.96 12.45 -7.86
CA LEU A 111 -7.98 13.10 -9.17
C LEU A 111 -7.52 12.13 -10.27
N VAL A 112 -8.41 11.84 -11.21
CA VAL A 112 -8.13 11.07 -12.41
C VAL A 112 -7.53 11.98 -13.49
N ILE A 113 -6.34 11.63 -13.96
CA ILE A 113 -5.52 12.37 -14.92
C ILE A 113 -5.30 11.48 -16.14
N ASP A 114 -5.65 11.98 -17.34
CA ASP A 114 -5.35 11.29 -18.59
C ASP A 114 -3.87 11.45 -18.93
N THR A 115 -3.20 10.33 -19.21
CA THR A 115 -1.81 10.34 -19.65
C THR A 115 -1.63 9.49 -20.90
N PRO A 116 -0.52 9.68 -21.64
CA PRO A 116 -0.26 8.88 -22.84
C PRO A 116 0.07 7.42 -22.52
N GLU A 117 0.83 7.15 -21.46
CA GLU A 117 1.48 5.84 -21.23
C GLU A 117 1.55 5.43 -19.76
N LEU A 118 1.12 6.26 -18.81
CA LEU A 118 1.22 5.94 -17.39
C LEU A 118 -0.10 5.34 -16.88
N PHE A 119 0.03 4.26 -16.13
CA PHE A 119 -1.02 3.70 -15.31
C PHE A 119 -0.45 3.54 -13.89
N ALA A 120 -0.88 4.40 -12.98
CA ALA A 120 -0.37 4.44 -11.61
C ALA A 120 -1.35 5.17 -10.69
N THR A 121 -1.33 4.83 -9.40
CA THR A 121 -2.26 5.40 -8.43
C THR A 121 -1.60 5.58 -7.08
N ASP A 122 -1.94 6.68 -6.39
CA ASP A 122 -1.58 6.85 -4.99
C ASP A 122 -2.25 5.79 -4.12
N VAL A 123 -1.46 5.11 -3.29
CA VAL A 123 -1.97 4.04 -2.43
C VAL A 123 -2.68 4.62 -1.20
N GLY A 124 -3.95 4.25 -1.02
CA GLY A 124 -4.78 4.76 0.07
C GLY A 124 -5.16 6.22 -0.12
N LEU A 125 -5.41 6.90 1.01
CA LEU A 125 -5.50 8.36 1.08
C LEU A 125 -4.12 8.88 1.49
N PRO A 126 -3.32 9.45 0.57
CA PRO A 126 -2.00 9.94 0.87
C PRO A 126 -2.08 11.03 1.93
N THR A 127 -1.00 11.12 2.70
CA THR A 127 -1.08 11.79 3.97
C THR A 127 -0.91 13.27 3.86
N LEU A 128 -1.53 13.93 4.82
CA LEU A 128 -1.39 15.34 5.04
C LEU A 128 -0.10 15.65 5.79
N SER A 129 0.97 14.84 5.77
CA SER A 129 2.18 15.08 6.61
C SER A 129 2.95 16.39 6.30
N TYR A 130 2.35 17.29 5.53
CA TYR A 130 2.79 18.65 5.22
C TYR A 130 1.74 19.70 5.58
N LEU A 131 1.22 19.66 6.81
CA LEU A 131 0.26 20.66 7.31
C LEU A 131 0.92 21.87 7.97
N ASN A 132 2.23 22.02 7.79
CA ASN A 132 2.88 23.32 7.87
C ASN A 132 3.19 23.73 6.43
N SER A 133 2.71 24.90 5.99
CA SER A 133 3.03 25.49 4.69
C SER A 133 4.53 25.73 4.47
N ASN A 134 5.35 25.57 5.52
CA ASN A 134 6.81 25.64 5.47
C ASN A 134 7.49 24.28 5.27
N ASN A 135 6.77 23.15 5.34
CA ASN A 135 7.37 21.85 5.10
C ASN A 135 7.42 21.58 3.59
N ASN A 136 8.62 21.23 3.12
CA ASN A 136 8.86 20.75 1.77
C ASN A 136 8.95 19.22 1.77
N PRO A 137 8.38 18.54 0.76
CA PRO A 137 7.48 19.03 -0.31
C PRO A 137 6.04 19.34 0.13
N ASN A 138 5.29 20.15 -0.62
CA ASN A 138 3.85 20.37 -0.36
C ASN A 138 3.04 19.05 -0.33
N PRO A 139 1.93 18.98 0.45
CA PRO A 139 1.09 17.79 0.48
C PRO A 139 0.53 17.53 -0.92
N GLN A 140 0.80 16.34 -1.45
CA GLN A 140 0.35 15.96 -2.77
C GLN A 140 -1.16 15.71 -2.76
N ARG A 141 -1.83 16.06 -3.87
CA ARG A 141 -3.25 15.78 -4.06
C ARG A 141 -3.34 14.33 -4.52
N PRO A 142 -4.16 13.48 -3.87
CA PRO A 142 -4.31 12.10 -4.29
C PRO A 142 -4.69 12.04 -5.77
N ALA A 143 -3.96 11.26 -6.55
CA ALA A 143 -4.14 11.14 -7.98
C ALA A 143 -4.04 9.71 -8.48
N MET A 144 -4.68 9.50 -9.63
CA MET A 144 -4.58 8.31 -10.45
C MET A 144 -4.30 8.77 -11.87
N TRP A 145 -3.18 8.31 -12.42
CA TRP A 145 -2.78 8.52 -13.80
C TRP A 145 -3.23 7.33 -14.61
N VAL A 146 -4.03 7.55 -15.64
CA VAL A 146 -4.62 6.49 -16.44
C VAL A 146 -4.33 6.71 -17.91
N SER A 147 -4.24 5.60 -18.64
CA SER A 147 -4.09 5.60 -20.09
C SER A 147 -4.90 4.44 -20.67
N LEU A 148 -5.42 4.58 -21.89
CA LEU A 148 -6.03 3.44 -22.61
C LEU A 148 -5.12 3.09 -23.76
N TYR A 149 -4.39 1.98 -23.64
CA TYR A 149 -3.62 1.49 -24.76
C TYR A 149 -4.55 0.80 -25.76
N TYR A 150 -4.44 1.18 -27.03
CA TYR A 150 -5.43 0.81 -28.06
C TYR A 150 -5.49 -0.71 -28.33
N ARG A 151 -4.43 -1.46 -28.00
CA ARG A 151 -4.37 -2.92 -28.19
C ARG A 151 -4.96 -3.71 -27.03
N ASP A 152 -5.21 -3.06 -25.90
CA ASP A 152 -5.77 -3.74 -24.74
C ASP A 152 -7.20 -4.18 -25.03
N SER A 153 -7.52 -5.40 -24.58
CA SER A 153 -8.90 -5.86 -24.58
C SER A 153 -9.72 -5.07 -23.56
N GLU A 154 -11.04 -4.98 -23.77
CA GLU A 154 -11.94 -4.33 -22.80
C GLU A 154 -11.88 -5.00 -21.42
N ALA A 155 -11.76 -6.33 -21.37
CA ALA A 155 -11.65 -7.06 -20.11
C ALA A 155 -10.37 -6.69 -19.36
N PHE A 156 -9.23 -6.63 -20.07
CA PHE A 156 -7.96 -6.21 -19.49
C PHE A 156 -8.04 -4.78 -18.96
N ARG A 157 -8.60 -3.84 -19.72
CA ARG A 157 -8.79 -2.45 -19.25
C ARG A 157 -9.59 -2.41 -17.95
N VAL A 158 -10.73 -3.10 -17.88
CA VAL A 158 -11.55 -3.12 -16.66
C VAL A 158 -10.76 -3.72 -15.48
N ALA A 159 -9.98 -4.78 -15.71
CA ALA A 159 -9.11 -5.37 -14.69
C ALA A 159 -8.04 -4.38 -14.21
N THR A 160 -7.37 -3.67 -15.10
CA THR A 160 -6.38 -2.63 -14.72
C THR A 160 -7.01 -1.54 -13.87
N PHE A 161 -8.23 -1.07 -14.22
CA PHE A 161 -8.96 -0.12 -13.36
C PHE A 161 -9.34 -0.73 -12.00
N ALA A 162 -9.63 -2.03 -11.93
CA ALA A 162 -9.91 -2.72 -10.67
C ALA A 162 -8.66 -2.85 -9.79
N HIS A 163 -7.50 -3.14 -10.39
CA HIS A 163 -6.18 -3.15 -9.75
C HIS A 163 -5.85 -1.78 -9.13
N GLU A 164 -5.96 -0.70 -9.91
CA GLU A 164 -5.68 0.65 -9.42
C GLU A 164 -6.66 1.13 -8.34
N LEU A 165 -7.91 0.67 -8.38
CA LEU A 165 -8.84 0.93 -7.28
C LEU A 165 -8.41 0.21 -6.00
N ALA A 166 -7.83 -0.99 -6.07
CA ALA A 166 -7.26 -1.64 -4.89
C ALA A 166 -6.12 -0.81 -4.29
N HIS A 167 -5.21 -0.29 -5.13
CA HIS A 167 -4.21 0.68 -4.68
C HIS A 167 -4.86 1.87 -3.99
N SER A 168 -5.85 2.50 -4.62
CA SER A 168 -6.59 3.61 -4.01
C SER A 168 -7.18 3.24 -2.65
N PHE A 169 -7.66 2.00 -2.47
CA PHE A 169 -8.18 1.54 -1.19
C PHE A 169 -7.09 1.28 -0.14
N GLY A 170 -5.82 1.21 -0.49
CA GLY A 170 -4.70 1.07 0.46
C GLY A 170 -3.89 -0.21 0.30
N VAL A 171 -4.08 -0.94 -0.80
CA VAL A 171 -3.42 -2.23 -1.06
C VAL A 171 -2.14 -2.03 -1.88
N GLN A 172 -1.09 -2.79 -1.58
CA GLN A 172 0.17 -2.84 -2.32
C GLN A 172 0.22 -4.12 -3.19
N HIS A 173 1.21 -4.22 -4.08
CA HIS A 173 1.39 -5.44 -4.88
C HIS A 173 1.78 -6.65 -4.02
N GLU A 174 1.24 -7.82 -4.36
CA GLU A 174 1.47 -9.05 -3.59
C GLU A 174 2.96 -9.42 -3.55
N HIS A 175 3.60 -9.37 -4.73
CA HIS A 175 5.02 -9.74 -4.84
C HIS A 175 5.93 -8.80 -4.08
N GLN A 176 5.51 -7.58 -3.72
CA GLN A 176 6.35 -6.64 -2.96
C GLN A 176 6.39 -6.94 -1.46
N ASN A 177 5.72 -7.99 -0.98
CA ASN A 177 5.73 -8.34 0.43
C ASN A 177 7.16 -8.71 0.88
N PRO A 178 7.78 -7.97 1.81
CA PRO A 178 9.20 -8.11 2.10
C PRO A 178 9.59 -9.50 2.64
N TYR A 179 8.64 -10.24 3.23
CA TYR A 179 8.89 -11.61 3.68
C TYR A 179 9.13 -12.60 2.54
N TYR A 180 8.75 -12.27 1.29
CA TYR A 180 9.05 -13.07 0.11
C TYR A 180 10.46 -12.87 -0.46
N TRP A 181 11.21 -11.89 0.05
CA TRP A 181 12.53 -11.54 -0.49
C TRP A 181 13.68 -11.82 0.48
N ILE A 182 13.42 -12.56 1.56
CA ILE A 182 14.43 -12.90 2.56
C ILE A 182 15.57 -13.69 1.91
N PRO A 183 16.83 -13.22 2.00
CA PRO A 183 17.98 -13.91 1.42
C PRO A 183 18.09 -15.39 1.84
N GLY A 184 18.25 -16.28 0.86
CA GLY A 184 18.33 -17.73 1.06
C GLY A 184 16.96 -18.43 1.13
N ARG A 185 15.86 -17.68 1.12
CA ARG A 185 14.48 -18.19 1.18
C ARG A 185 13.53 -17.39 0.29
N GLN A 186 14.06 -16.72 -0.73
CA GLN A 186 13.27 -15.88 -1.62
C GLN A 186 12.22 -16.72 -2.34
N VAL A 187 11.00 -16.20 -2.44
CA VAL A 187 9.92 -16.76 -3.24
C VAL A 187 10.01 -16.22 -4.66
N PHE A 188 10.34 -14.94 -4.82
CA PHE A 188 10.46 -14.28 -6.12
C PHE A 188 11.91 -14.01 -6.52
N ALA A 189 12.12 -13.90 -7.82
CA ALA A 189 13.33 -13.42 -8.45
C ALA A 189 12.97 -12.29 -9.44
N PHE A 190 13.74 -11.21 -9.40
CA PHE A 190 13.54 -10.01 -10.22
C PHE A 190 14.70 -9.81 -11.20
N ASN A 191 14.37 -9.73 -12.48
CA ASN A 191 15.32 -9.52 -13.59
C ASN A 191 15.25 -8.05 -14.02
N CYS A 192 15.88 -7.18 -13.24
CA CYS A 192 15.82 -5.72 -13.44
C CYS A 192 16.27 -5.25 -14.83
N ASP A 193 17.23 -5.96 -15.44
CA ASP A 193 17.75 -5.68 -16.78
C ASP A 193 16.75 -5.96 -17.90
N GLN A 194 15.66 -6.67 -17.59
CA GLN A 194 14.58 -6.99 -18.53
C GLN A 194 13.50 -5.92 -18.58
N LEU A 195 13.57 -4.89 -17.72
CA LEU A 195 12.62 -3.78 -17.72
C LEU A 195 12.70 -2.96 -19.01
N LYS A 196 11.55 -2.49 -19.48
CA LYS A 196 11.47 -1.55 -20.59
C LYS A 196 12.27 -0.28 -20.29
N GLY A 197 13.13 0.08 -21.23
CA GLY A 197 13.97 1.28 -21.10
C GLY A 197 15.17 1.11 -20.18
N PHE A 198 15.48 -0.10 -19.68
CA PHE A 198 16.57 -0.31 -18.73
C PHE A 198 17.92 0.22 -19.25
N THR A 199 18.24 -0.05 -20.52
CA THR A 199 19.52 0.36 -21.13
C THR A 199 19.64 1.89 -21.18
N GLU A 200 18.57 2.56 -21.60
CA GLU A 200 18.48 4.01 -21.70
C GLU A 200 18.52 4.66 -20.32
N LEU A 201 17.78 4.12 -19.36
CA LEU A 201 17.67 4.66 -18.00
C LEU A 201 18.95 4.47 -17.18
N THR A 202 19.77 3.46 -17.50
CA THR A 202 21.02 3.17 -16.78
C THR A 202 22.27 3.65 -17.51
N GLN A 203 22.13 4.24 -18.69
CA GLN A 203 23.26 4.72 -19.49
C GLN A 203 24.14 5.69 -18.69
N GLY A 204 25.43 5.38 -18.60
CA GLY A 204 26.41 6.20 -17.88
C GLY A 204 26.37 6.05 -16.35
N MET A 205 25.51 5.19 -15.79
CA MET A 205 25.54 4.85 -14.36
C MET A 205 26.63 3.81 -14.07
N SER A 206 27.20 3.85 -12.86
CA SER A 206 28.14 2.84 -12.40
C SER A 206 27.42 1.52 -12.08
N GLN A 207 28.14 0.41 -12.17
CA GLN A 207 27.63 -0.91 -11.76
C GLN A 207 27.15 -0.90 -10.30
N GLU A 208 27.84 -0.19 -9.42
CA GLU A 208 27.44 -0.04 -8.02
C GLU A 208 26.10 0.69 -7.88
N ARG A 209 25.86 1.75 -8.67
CA ARG A 209 24.58 2.48 -8.64
C ARG A 209 23.41 1.63 -9.11
N ILE A 210 23.64 0.66 -9.99
CA ILE A 210 22.59 -0.21 -10.52
C ILE A 210 22.42 -1.45 -9.63
N TRP A 211 23.50 -2.15 -9.32
CA TRP A 211 23.51 -3.50 -8.74
C TRP A 211 24.14 -3.62 -7.35
N GLY A 212 24.65 -2.52 -6.79
CA GLY A 212 25.12 -2.48 -5.39
C GLY A 212 24.01 -2.79 -4.40
N GLU A 213 24.34 -2.95 -3.11
CA GLU A 213 23.33 -3.26 -2.08
C GLU A 213 22.23 -2.19 -2.00
N ASN A 214 22.59 -0.93 -2.24
CA ASN A 214 21.66 0.20 -2.36
C ASN A 214 21.43 0.63 -3.82
N GLY A 215 21.67 -0.28 -4.76
CA GLY A 215 21.51 -0.02 -6.18
C GLY A 215 20.03 -0.01 -6.61
N LEU A 216 19.75 0.64 -7.74
CA LEU A 216 18.40 0.77 -8.29
C LEU A 216 17.70 -0.58 -8.50
N CYS A 217 18.43 -1.65 -8.79
CA CYS A 217 17.87 -2.98 -9.02
C CYS A 217 17.74 -3.86 -7.77
N LYS A 218 18.10 -3.35 -6.59
CA LYS A 218 18.09 -4.12 -5.33
C LYS A 218 17.40 -3.41 -4.17
N SER A 219 17.30 -2.08 -4.22
CA SER A 219 16.72 -1.28 -3.14
C SER A 219 15.52 -0.48 -3.64
N PHE A 220 14.34 -0.80 -3.11
CA PHE A 220 13.10 -0.05 -3.35
C PHE A 220 13.30 1.44 -3.07
N THR A 221 13.92 1.77 -1.94
CA THR A 221 14.16 3.16 -1.53
C THR A 221 15.06 3.90 -2.53
N ALA A 222 16.12 3.25 -3.03
CA ALA A 222 17.01 3.85 -4.03
C ALA A 222 16.29 4.07 -5.37
N ALA A 223 15.50 3.08 -5.81
CA ALA A 223 14.70 3.18 -7.03
C ALA A 223 13.66 4.31 -6.93
N ARG A 224 12.88 4.34 -5.84
CA ARG A 224 11.88 5.37 -5.55
C ARG A 224 12.48 6.78 -5.55
N ALA A 225 13.66 6.96 -4.94
CA ALA A 225 14.31 8.28 -4.83
C ALA A 225 14.61 8.94 -6.18
N VAL A 226 14.71 8.17 -7.26
CA VAL A 226 14.96 8.68 -8.61
C VAL A 226 13.84 8.34 -9.61
N GLY A 227 12.73 7.76 -9.14
CA GLY A 227 11.61 7.32 -9.99
C GLY A 227 11.99 6.21 -10.98
N PHE A 228 12.85 5.28 -10.57
CA PHE A 228 13.24 4.15 -11.43
C PHE A 228 12.18 3.02 -11.39
N PRO A 229 11.78 2.42 -12.53
CA PRO A 229 10.66 1.46 -12.59
C PRO A 229 10.80 0.18 -11.77
N SER A 230 12.01 -0.17 -11.32
CA SER A 230 12.23 -1.32 -10.44
C SER A 230 11.52 -1.20 -9.08
N MET A 231 11.14 0.02 -8.67
CA MET A 231 10.41 0.23 -7.42
C MET A 231 9.11 -0.57 -7.38
N ASP A 232 8.46 -0.81 -8.52
CA ASP A 232 7.19 -1.54 -8.60
C ASP A 232 7.36 -3.07 -8.47
N TYR A 233 8.61 -3.56 -8.46
CA TYR A 233 8.93 -5.01 -8.37
C TYR A 233 9.65 -5.37 -7.07
N LEU A 234 10.41 -4.43 -6.53
CA LEU A 234 11.25 -4.65 -5.36
C LEU A 234 10.41 -4.73 -4.08
N PRO A 235 10.89 -5.47 -3.05
CA PRO A 235 10.21 -5.53 -1.77
C PRO A 235 10.04 -4.14 -1.15
N MET A 236 8.83 -3.86 -0.68
CA MET A 236 8.55 -2.70 0.15
C MET A 236 9.32 -2.80 1.48
N PRO A 237 9.83 -1.69 2.05
CA PRO A 237 10.47 -1.73 3.36
C PRO A 237 9.51 -2.20 4.46
N PHE A 238 9.98 -3.07 5.38
CA PHE A 238 9.17 -3.62 6.49
C PHE A 238 8.50 -2.54 7.37
N ASP A 239 9.13 -1.38 7.48
CA ASP A 239 8.64 -0.24 8.25
C ASP A 239 7.59 0.59 7.49
N GLU A 240 7.43 0.43 6.18
CA GLU A 240 6.46 1.19 5.37
C GLU A 240 5.11 0.47 5.16
N VAL A 241 5.08 -0.87 5.27
CA VAL A 241 3.88 -1.68 4.97
C VAL A 241 3.46 -2.62 6.10
N MET A 242 2.17 -2.93 6.18
CA MET A 242 1.66 -4.05 6.98
C MET A 242 1.60 -5.28 6.10
N SER A 243 2.04 -6.43 6.63
CA SER A 243 2.00 -7.71 5.93
C SER A 243 1.25 -8.76 6.76
N PRO A 244 0.43 -9.62 6.13
CA PRO A 244 -0.17 -10.81 6.75
C PRO A 244 0.86 -11.83 7.20
N HIS A 245 2.01 -11.84 6.55
CA HIS A 245 2.95 -12.92 6.66
C HIS A 245 4.13 -12.57 7.53
N GLY A 246 4.92 -13.59 7.85
CA GLY A 246 6.13 -13.47 8.65
C GLY A 246 7.30 -14.22 8.03
N ILE A 247 8.33 -14.47 8.82
CA ILE A 247 9.53 -15.22 8.38
C ILE A 247 9.23 -16.66 7.91
N TRP A 248 8.02 -17.16 8.13
CA TRP A 248 7.53 -18.47 7.67
C TRP A 248 6.96 -18.44 6.25
N SER A 249 6.84 -17.26 5.62
CA SER A 249 6.38 -17.08 4.24
C SER A 249 7.13 -17.99 3.27
N ASN A 250 6.41 -18.50 2.29
CA ASN A 250 6.93 -19.35 1.23
C ASN A 250 5.98 -19.30 0.03
N ARG A 251 6.30 -20.04 -1.03
CA ARG A 251 5.47 -20.07 -2.25
C ARG A 251 3.99 -20.36 -1.98
N ALA A 252 3.66 -21.22 -1.01
CA ALA A 252 2.26 -21.60 -0.75
C ALA A 252 1.46 -20.52 -0.01
N THR A 253 2.10 -19.44 0.45
CA THR A 253 1.41 -18.32 1.10
C THR A 253 1.13 -17.18 0.13
N VAL A 254 1.68 -17.24 -1.10
CA VAL A 254 1.40 -16.26 -2.15
C VAL A 254 0.02 -16.54 -2.72
N ASP A 255 -0.82 -15.52 -2.77
CA ASP A 255 -2.03 -15.56 -3.57
C ASP A 255 -1.68 -15.30 -5.05
N PHE A 256 -1.51 -16.39 -5.80
CA PHE A 256 -1.25 -16.34 -7.23
C PHE A 256 -2.47 -15.92 -8.07
N ASP A 257 -3.67 -15.93 -7.48
CA ASP A 257 -4.89 -15.52 -8.16
C ASP A 257 -5.19 -14.02 -7.94
N SER A 258 -4.45 -13.34 -7.06
CA SER A 258 -4.65 -11.94 -6.74
C SER A 258 -4.50 -11.01 -7.94
N ILE A 259 -5.46 -10.09 -8.07
CA ILE A 259 -5.41 -9.01 -9.06
C ILE A 259 -4.22 -8.07 -8.81
N MET A 260 -3.64 -8.09 -7.61
CA MET A 260 -2.51 -7.26 -7.19
C MET A 260 -1.15 -7.92 -7.40
N LEU A 261 -1.09 -9.10 -8.01
CA LEU A 261 0.14 -9.77 -8.40
C LEU A 261 0.49 -9.46 -9.87
N TYR A 262 1.66 -8.88 -10.12
CA TYR A 262 2.13 -8.65 -11.49
C TYR A 262 2.49 -9.96 -12.18
N GLY A 263 1.96 -10.17 -13.39
CA GLY A 263 2.38 -11.28 -14.23
C GLY A 263 3.86 -11.20 -14.61
N SER A 264 4.47 -12.35 -14.91
CA SER A 264 5.91 -12.47 -15.11
C SER A 264 6.52 -11.59 -16.21
N HIS A 265 5.70 -11.16 -17.18
CA HIS A 265 6.13 -10.37 -18.33
C HIS A 265 5.78 -8.88 -18.25
N LEU A 266 5.03 -8.47 -17.21
CA LEU A 266 4.60 -7.09 -17.08
C LEU A 266 5.82 -6.16 -16.96
N GLY A 267 5.77 -4.99 -17.61
CA GLY A 267 6.87 -4.01 -17.64
C GLY A 267 8.11 -4.41 -18.44
N GLY A 268 8.08 -5.54 -19.14
CA GLY A 268 9.19 -6.04 -19.95
C GLY A 268 9.53 -5.16 -21.14
N GLN A 269 10.81 -5.14 -21.53
CA GLN A 269 11.28 -4.47 -22.75
C GLN A 269 10.61 -5.05 -24.00
N PHE A 270 10.37 -6.36 -24.00
CA PHE A 270 9.69 -7.09 -25.05
C PHE A 270 8.59 -7.98 -24.44
N ASP A 271 7.62 -8.41 -25.25
CA ASP A 271 6.52 -9.29 -24.80
C ASP A 271 7.01 -10.62 -24.19
N VAL A 272 8.24 -11.05 -24.51
CA VAL A 272 8.87 -12.27 -24.00
C VAL A 272 9.80 -12.05 -22.81
N SER A 273 10.08 -10.78 -22.46
CA SER A 273 10.95 -10.44 -21.33
C SER A 273 10.31 -10.92 -20.04
N VAL A 274 11.03 -11.71 -19.25
CA VAL A 274 10.58 -12.14 -17.92
C VAL A 274 11.16 -11.17 -16.90
N VAL A 275 10.32 -10.29 -16.35
CA VAL A 275 10.72 -9.27 -15.39
C VAL A 275 10.70 -9.82 -13.96
N ILE A 276 9.66 -10.58 -13.62
CA ILE A 276 9.53 -11.26 -12.32
C ILE A 276 9.19 -12.73 -12.52
N SER A 277 9.75 -13.59 -11.69
CA SER A 277 9.50 -15.03 -11.68
C SER A 277 9.58 -15.55 -10.26
N LEU A 278 9.24 -16.81 -10.04
CA LEU A 278 9.60 -17.48 -8.81
C LEU A 278 11.10 -17.75 -8.76
N ALA A 279 11.65 -17.91 -7.55
CA ALA A 279 13.08 -18.17 -7.36
C ALA A 279 13.55 -19.49 -8.01
N ASP A 280 12.62 -20.41 -8.30
CA ASP A 280 12.88 -21.65 -9.07
C ASP A 280 12.78 -21.45 -10.61
N GLY A 281 12.52 -20.22 -11.07
CA GLY A 281 12.36 -19.85 -12.48
C GLY A 281 10.95 -20.05 -13.02
N THR A 282 9.98 -20.50 -12.21
CA THR A 282 8.59 -20.65 -12.66
C THR A 282 7.99 -19.28 -13.03
N ILE A 283 7.35 -19.22 -14.20
CA ILE A 283 6.59 -18.07 -14.67
C ILE A 283 5.11 -18.20 -14.30
N PHE A 284 4.43 -17.07 -14.14
CA PHE A 284 3.01 -16.99 -13.83
C PHE A 284 2.36 -15.84 -14.61
N GLN A 285 1.05 -15.94 -14.80
CA GLN A 285 0.27 -14.97 -15.57
C GLN A 285 -0.37 -13.94 -14.63
N GLU A 286 -0.63 -12.77 -15.18
CA GLU A 286 -1.44 -11.76 -14.51
C GLU A 286 -2.91 -12.21 -14.46
N THR A 287 -3.59 -11.95 -13.35
CA THR A 287 -5.02 -12.23 -13.22
C THR A 287 -5.86 -11.00 -13.54
N THR A 288 -7.11 -11.22 -13.95
CA THR A 288 -8.02 -10.15 -14.40
C THR A 288 -9.19 -9.90 -13.45
N GLU A 289 -9.24 -10.62 -12.33
CA GLU A 289 -10.35 -10.60 -11.38
C GLU A 289 -9.80 -10.60 -9.96
N PRO A 290 -10.42 -9.89 -9.01
CA PRO A 290 -10.03 -9.98 -7.61
C PRO A 290 -10.24 -11.39 -7.04
N SER A 291 -9.27 -11.87 -6.29
CA SER A 291 -9.36 -13.14 -5.57
C SER A 291 -10.26 -13.01 -4.32
N VAL A 292 -10.50 -14.15 -3.65
CA VAL A 292 -11.18 -14.14 -2.34
C VAL A 292 -10.30 -13.45 -1.29
N GLU A 293 -8.98 -13.66 -1.34
CA GLU A 293 -8.02 -13.08 -0.39
C GLU A 293 -7.86 -11.57 -0.59
N ASP A 294 -7.93 -11.08 -1.83
CA ASP A 294 -8.00 -9.64 -2.14
C ASP A 294 -9.19 -8.97 -1.43
N VAL A 295 -10.36 -9.62 -1.52
CA VAL A 295 -11.61 -9.12 -0.93
C VAL A 295 -11.55 -9.15 0.59
N ASP A 296 -11.07 -10.24 1.18
CA ASP A 296 -10.98 -10.38 2.63
C ASP A 296 -9.90 -9.47 3.22
N GLY A 297 -8.79 -9.27 2.51
CA GLY A 297 -7.77 -8.26 2.78
C GLY A 297 -8.34 -6.85 2.90
N LEU A 298 -9.16 -6.41 1.93
CA LEU A 298 -9.84 -5.11 2.00
C LEU A 298 -10.83 -5.00 3.15
N LYS A 299 -11.65 -6.04 3.39
CA LYS A 299 -12.59 -6.06 4.52
C LYS A 299 -11.85 -5.91 5.84
N LEU A 300 -10.76 -6.66 6.03
CA LEU A 300 -9.98 -6.61 7.26
C LEU A 300 -9.31 -5.24 7.43
N LEU A 301 -8.68 -4.72 6.38
CA LEU A 301 -8.02 -3.41 6.39
C LEU A 301 -8.95 -2.30 6.91
N TYR A 302 -10.20 -2.28 6.46
CA TYR A 302 -11.21 -1.26 6.83
C TYR A 302 -12.04 -1.58 8.08
N THR A 303 -11.89 -2.76 8.68
CA THR A 303 -12.58 -3.15 9.93
C THR A 303 -11.66 -3.20 11.14
N THR A 304 -10.34 -3.19 10.94
CA THR A 304 -9.39 -3.08 12.05
C THR A 304 -9.62 -1.77 12.83
N VAL A 305 -9.59 -1.84 14.17
CA VAL A 305 -9.80 -0.68 15.08
C VAL A 305 -8.80 0.46 14.80
N TYR A 306 -7.64 0.08 14.25
CA TYR A 306 -6.55 0.95 13.84
C TYR A 306 -6.67 1.47 12.39
N GLY A 307 -7.51 0.84 11.57
CA GLY A 307 -7.88 1.27 10.22
C GLY A 307 -9.03 2.27 10.18
N ILE A 308 -9.70 2.55 11.31
CA ILE A 308 -10.75 3.57 11.36
C ILE A 308 -10.10 4.93 11.11
N PRO A 309 -10.37 5.60 9.97
CA PRO A 309 -9.75 6.89 9.71
C PRO A 309 -10.22 7.87 10.79
N LEU A 310 -9.28 8.37 11.60
CA LEU A 310 -9.55 9.50 12.48
C LEU A 310 -10.06 10.64 11.60
N ARG A 311 -11.35 10.95 11.66
CA ARG A 311 -11.92 12.09 10.94
C ARG A 311 -11.22 13.34 11.46
N THR A 312 -10.41 13.95 10.60
CA THR A 312 -9.70 15.18 10.93
C THR A 312 -10.70 16.32 10.78
N LEU A 313 -11.28 16.76 11.90
CA LEU A 313 -12.22 17.88 11.90
C LEU A 313 -11.52 19.16 11.44
N TYR A 314 -12.27 20.12 10.88
CA TYR A 314 -11.68 21.39 10.41
C TYR A 314 -10.99 22.20 11.53
N ASN A 315 -11.39 22.00 12.78
CA ASN A 315 -10.77 22.63 13.96
C ASN A 315 -9.57 21.85 14.52
N ASP A 316 -9.20 20.73 13.92
CA ASP A 316 -7.98 20.01 14.24
C ASP A 316 -6.79 20.71 13.56
N PRO A 317 -5.68 21.01 14.28
CA PRO A 317 -4.47 21.58 13.68
C PRO A 317 -3.90 20.77 12.51
N ARG A 318 -4.28 19.49 12.42
CA ARG A 318 -3.92 18.61 11.32
C ARG A 318 -4.85 18.72 10.10
N SER A 319 -5.85 19.59 10.11
CA SER A 319 -6.73 19.77 8.95
C SER A 319 -6.10 20.73 7.95
N PRO A 320 -6.13 20.45 6.63
CA PRO A 320 -5.69 21.43 5.63
C PRO A 320 -6.59 22.68 5.63
N TYR A 321 -7.77 22.57 6.23
CA TYR A 321 -8.73 23.66 6.40
C TYR A 321 -8.57 24.38 7.75
N PHE A 322 -7.58 24.03 8.58
CA PHE A 322 -7.45 24.59 9.92
C PHE A 322 -7.23 26.11 9.92
N SER A 323 -6.42 26.63 8.99
CA SER A 323 -6.21 28.08 8.84
C SER A 323 -7.51 28.79 8.48
N THR A 324 -8.27 28.24 7.53
CA THR A 324 -9.60 28.73 7.14
C THR A 324 -10.58 28.65 8.31
N PHE A 325 -10.61 27.52 9.02
CA PHE A 325 -11.44 27.34 10.20
C PHE A 325 -11.13 28.38 11.28
N ARG A 326 -9.86 28.59 11.63
CA ARG A 326 -9.46 29.60 12.62
C ARG A 326 -9.88 31.01 12.22
N MET A 327 -9.77 31.35 10.94
CA MET A 327 -10.16 32.65 10.41
C MET A 327 -11.67 32.91 10.58
N TYR A 328 -12.51 31.90 10.37
CA TYR A 328 -13.98 32.03 10.44
C TYR A 328 -14.59 31.67 11.79
N ALA A 329 -13.90 30.88 12.62
CA ALA A 329 -14.38 30.45 13.94
C ALA A 329 -14.14 31.49 15.05
N GLY A 330 -13.58 32.66 14.73
CA GLY A 330 -13.33 33.74 15.69
C GLY A 330 -12.23 33.43 16.71
N CYS A 331 -11.39 32.42 16.46
CA CYS A 331 -10.26 32.07 17.32
C CYS A 331 -9.04 32.95 16.98
N SER A 332 -9.12 34.24 17.30
CA SER A 332 -7.97 35.14 17.30
C SER A 332 -6.97 34.71 18.39
N THR A 333 -5.70 34.57 18.00
CA THR A 333 -4.55 34.51 18.93
C THR A 333 -4.34 35.85 19.61
#